data_AF-A0A5A9EML3-F1
#
_entry.id   AF-A0A5A9EML3-F1
#
_cell.length_a   1.000
_cell.length_b   1.000
_cell.length_c   1.000
_cell.angle_alpha   90.00
_cell.angle_beta   90.00
_cell.angle_gamma   90.00
#
_symmetry.space_group_name_H-M   'P 1'
#
loop_
_entity.id
_entity.type
_entity.pdbx_description
1 polymer ?
#
loop_
_entity_poly.entity_id
_entity_poly.type
_entity_poly.pdbx_seq_one_letter_code
_entity_poly.pdbx_strand_id
1 'polypeptide(L)'
;HAIAAMAGLTVPHATKVLIAEVTDIADSEPFAHEKLSPTLALYRAKDFLEACDKAAALVALGGIGHTSALYTDQDQQADRIRHFGDRMKTARILINTPSSHGGIGDLYNFRLAPSLTLGCGSWGGNSISENVGPQHLINKKTVAKRAENMLWHKLPKSIYFRRGCLPFALEELRGKKRCLIVTDRFLFENGHVNDSVRVLKSLGLEVETFFEVSADPTLAVVRKGVALANAFQPDVILALGGGSPMDAAKIIWVMYEAPEVAFEDLALRFMDIRKRIYTFPKLGVKAQLVAVPTTSGTGSEVTPFAVVTDERTGTKYPIADYELTPTLAIVDANLVMDMPKGLTAAGGIDAVTHALEAYVSVVANEYSDGQALQALKLLKENLPSAYRNGAQDPKARELVHNAATLAGIAFANAFLGVCHSMAHKLGAEFHIPHGIANALLIANVIRYNAADIPTKQTAFSQYDRPKGVARYAQIARHLDLGGSRDHERVEKLIQWVEEMKRALEIPASIQAAGVPEAAFLARVDAIAEAAFDDQCTGANPRYPLVAEIRQLLVDSYYGRAYVEASAQDAAPVEAKPATKSAARKDAVPAK
;
A
#
# COMPACT_ATOMS: atom_id res chain seq x y z
N HIS A 1 -58.77 -4.93 42.83
CA HIS A 1 -59.54 -4.38 43.97
C HIS A 1 -58.79 -3.28 44.73
N ALA A 2 -57.59 -3.53 45.28
CA ALA A 2 -56.84 -2.53 46.05
C ALA A 2 -56.59 -1.21 45.30
N ILE A 3 -56.16 -1.27 44.03
CA ILE A 3 -55.93 -0.07 43.20
C ILE A 3 -57.22 0.73 42.98
N ALA A 4 -58.32 0.04 42.67
CA ALA A 4 -59.62 0.68 42.51
C ALA A 4 -60.06 1.37 43.82
N ALA A 5 -59.90 0.70 44.96
CA ALA A 5 -60.22 1.25 46.26
C ALA A 5 -59.36 2.48 46.62
N MET A 6 -58.06 2.48 46.28
CA MET A 6 -57.19 3.65 46.42
C MET A 6 -57.68 4.85 45.58
N ALA A 7 -58.31 4.58 44.44
CA ALA A 7 -58.93 5.60 43.59
C ALA A 7 -60.39 5.93 43.99
N GLY A 8 -60.92 5.36 45.07
CA GLY A 8 -62.30 5.55 45.50
C GLY A 8 -63.35 4.83 44.64
N LEU A 9 -62.93 3.85 43.83
CA LEU A 9 -63.77 3.06 42.93
C LEU A 9 -64.03 1.65 43.47
N THR A 10 -65.21 1.12 43.17
CA THR A 10 -65.54 -0.30 43.42
C THR A 10 -65.61 -1.05 42.09
N VAL A 11 -64.96 -2.20 42.01
CA VAL A 11 -64.95 -3.05 40.79
C VAL A 11 -65.21 -4.51 41.16
N PRO A 12 -65.76 -5.34 40.25
CA PRO A 12 -65.92 -6.77 40.48
C PRO A 12 -64.62 -7.45 40.92
N HIS A 13 -64.73 -8.45 41.80
CA HIS A 13 -63.55 -9.15 42.32
C HIS A 13 -62.77 -9.91 41.23
N ALA A 14 -63.45 -10.30 40.14
CA ALA A 14 -62.84 -10.98 38.99
C ALA A 14 -62.12 -10.02 38.02
N THR A 15 -62.13 -8.70 38.26
CA THR A 15 -61.49 -7.71 37.38
C THR A 15 -59.97 -7.88 37.37
N LYS A 16 -59.42 -8.17 36.19
CA LYS A 16 -57.99 -8.44 35.98
C LYS A 16 -57.16 -7.20 35.68
N VAL A 17 -57.73 -6.25 34.94
CA VAL A 17 -57.06 -5.04 34.45
C VAL A 17 -58.02 -3.86 34.56
N LEU A 18 -57.50 -2.68 34.90
CA LEU A 18 -58.19 -1.40 34.78
C LEU A 18 -57.64 -0.66 33.57
N ILE A 19 -58.50 -0.27 32.63
CA ILE A 19 -58.09 0.43 31.41
C ILE A 19 -58.67 1.84 31.46
N ALA A 20 -57.82 2.84 31.22
CA ALA A 20 -58.24 4.24 31.06
C ALA A 20 -57.99 4.67 29.60
N GLU A 21 -59.03 5.19 28.96
CA GLU A 21 -58.89 5.87 27.67
C GLU A 21 -58.32 7.27 27.89
N VAL A 22 -57.17 7.55 27.30
CA VAL A 22 -56.43 8.81 27.45
C VAL A 22 -55.94 9.30 26.09
N THR A 23 -55.76 10.61 25.97
CA THR A 23 -55.34 11.26 24.71
C THR A 23 -53.98 11.93 24.80
N ASP A 24 -53.61 12.40 25.98
CA ASP A 24 -52.33 13.09 26.20
C ASP A 24 -51.20 12.08 26.33
N ILE A 25 -50.11 12.32 25.61
CA ILE A 25 -48.89 11.50 25.62
C ILE A 25 -47.72 12.26 26.25
N ALA A 26 -47.98 13.41 26.89
CA ALA A 26 -46.97 14.20 27.56
C ALA A 26 -46.57 13.60 28.91
N ASP A 27 -45.43 14.02 29.42
CA ASP A 27 -44.90 13.66 30.73
C ASP A 27 -45.86 14.00 31.89
N SER A 28 -46.73 15.00 31.71
CA SER A 28 -47.73 15.39 32.70
C SER A 28 -48.86 14.38 32.88
N GLU A 29 -49.08 13.46 31.93
CA GLU A 29 -50.12 12.44 32.00
C GLU A 29 -49.59 11.19 32.74
N PRO A 30 -50.04 10.89 33.98
CA PRO A 30 -49.54 9.74 34.74
C PRO A 30 -49.81 8.40 34.05
N PHE A 31 -50.85 8.31 33.20
CA PHE A 31 -51.11 7.10 32.41
C PHE A 31 -50.14 6.90 31.23
N ALA A 32 -49.29 7.87 30.88
CA ALA A 32 -48.22 7.73 29.90
C ALA A 32 -46.94 7.07 30.45
N HIS A 33 -46.76 7.09 31.78
CA HIS A 33 -45.57 6.56 32.46
C HIS A 33 -45.54 5.04 32.61
N GLU A 34 -44.38 4.50 32.95
CA GLU A 34 -44.26 3.10 33.36
C GLU A 34 -45.03 2.85 34.67
N LYS A 35 -45.89 1.83 34.66
CA LYS A 35 -46.72 1.43 35.80
C LYS A 35 -46.59 -0.07 36.00
N LEU A 36 -46.00 -0.48 37.11
CA LEU A 36 -45.83 -1.89 37.47
C LEU A 36 -47.10 -2.49 38.12
N SER A 37 -48.27 -1.97 37.75
CA SER A 37 -49.57 -2.37 38.28
C SER A 37 -50.50 -2.79 37.13
N PRO A 38 -51.58 -3.57 37.37
CA PRO A 38 -52.53 -4.01 36.34
C PRO A 38 -53.46 -2.88 35.84
N THR A 39 -52.87 -1.74 35.49
CA THR A 39 -53.50 -0.56 34.91
C THR A 39 -52.93 -0.33 33.52
N LEU A 40 -53.78 -0.17 32.50
CA LEU A 40 -53.35 0.11 31.14
C LEU A 40 -53.95 1.43 30.64
N ALA A 41 -53.18 2.15 29.84
CA ALA A 41 -53.66 3.26 29.05
C ALA A 41 -54.09 2.75 27.67
N LEU A 42 -55.24 3.21 27.19
CA LEU A 42 -55.73 2.95 25.83
C LEU A 42 -55.74 4.26 25.06
N TYR A 43 -54.89 4.35 24.05
CA TYR A 43 -54.79 5.51 23.16
C TYR A 43 -55.50 5.23 21.84
N ARG A 44 -56.19 6.24 21.32
CA ARG A 44 -56.81 6.18 19.99
C ARG A 44 -55.91 6.83 18.94
N ALA A 45 -55.76 6.16 17.80
CA ALA A 45 -55.07 6.67 16.61
C ALA A 45 -55.97 6.48 15.38
N LYS A 46 -55.80 7.33 14.36
CA LYS A 46 -56.58 7.26 13.11
C LYS A 46 -56.15 6.06 12.27
N ASP A 47 -54.85 5.79 12.25
CA ASP A 47 -54.24 4.72 11.47
C ASP A 47 -53.00 4.14 12.18
N PHE A 48 -52.37 3.19 11.49
CA PHE A 48 -51.19 2.48 11.99
C PHE A 48 -49.96 3.39 12.15
N LEU A 49 -49.77 4.38 11.27
CA LEU A 49 -48.59 5.25 11.31
C LEU A 49 -48.69 6.20 12.51
N GLU A 50 -49.86 6.82 12.71
CA GLU A 50 -50.10 7.64 13.90
C GLU A 50 -49.97 6.83 15.19
N ALA A 51 -50.41 5.56 15.20
CA ALA A 51 -50.23 4.67 16.34
C ALA A 51 -48.75 4.40 16.64
N CYS A 52 -47.93 4.16 15.61
CA CYS A 52 -46.48 3.98 15.77
C CYS A 52 -45.81 5.26 16.29
N ASP A 53 -46.22 6.42 15.82
CA ASP A 53 -45.67 7.71 16.28
C ASP A 53 -45.97 7.97 17.76
N LYS A 54 -47.21 7.71 18.19
CA LYS A 54 -47.59 7.80 19.61
C LYS A 54 -46.83 6.78 20.45
N ALA A 55 -46.75 5.52 20.01
CA ALA A 55 -46.03 4.47 20.73
C ALA A 55 -44.56 4.81 20.91
N ALA A 56 -43.91 5.33 19.86
CA ALA A 56 -42.51 5.71 19.93
C ALA A 56 -42.26 6.93 20.83
N ALA A 57 -43.17 7.89 20.86
CA ALA A 57 -43.12 9.02 21.79
C ALA A 57 -43.24 8.55 23.25
N LEU A 58 -44.20 7.68 23.54
CA LEU A 58 -44.40 7.10 24.88
C LEU A 58 -43.19 6.26 25.33
N VAL A 59 -42.64 5.45 24.44
CA VAL A 59 -41.41 4.71 24.72
C VAL A 59 -40.25 5.65 25.02
N ALA A 60 -40.13 6.78 24.30
CA ALA A 60 -39.07 7.75 24.55
C ALA A 60 -39.17 8.43 25.94
N LEU A 61 -40.35 8.48 26.56
CA LEU A 61 -40.52 9.10 27.88
C LEU A 61 -39.94 8.26 29.02
N GLY A 62 -40.14 6.94 29.01
CA GLY A 62 -39.73 6.10 30.15
C GLY A 62 -39.34 4.65 29.81
N GLY A 63 -39.56 4.20 28.58
CA GLY A 63 -39.31 2.81 28.17
C GLY A 63 -38.21 2.66 27.12
N ILE A 64 -37.40 3.71 26.90
CA ILE A 64 -36.54 3.79 25.72
C ILE A 64 -35.52 2.66 25.73
N GLY A 65 -35.37 2.00 24.60
CA GLY A 65 -34.46 0.88 24.44
C GLY A 65 -34.96 -0.45 25.02
N HIS A 66 -36.01 -0.48 25.85
CA HIS A 66 -36.46 -1.71 26.50
C HIS A 66 -37.19 -2.66 25.55
N THR A 67 -38.51 -2.55 25.38
CA THR A 67 -39.28 -3.51 24.57
C THR A 67 -40.56 -2.87 24.06
N SER A 68 -40.91 -3.16 22.81
CA SER A 68 -42.20 -2.82 22.22
C SER A 68 -42.87 -4.07 21.64
N ALA A 69 -44.19 -4.03 21.51
CA ALA A 69 -44.96 -5.13 20.94
C ALA A 69 -45.95 -4.63 19.89
N LEU A 70 -46.14 -5.42 18.84
CA LEU A 70 -47.09 -5.17 17.76
C LEU A 70 -47.95 -6.40 17.56
N TYR A 71 -49.28 -6.20 17.56
CA TYR A 71 -50.23 -7.21 17.14
C TYR A 71 -50.77 -6.85 15.75
N THR A 72 -50.44 -7.67 14.76
CA THR A 72 -50.82 -7.49 13.34
C THR A 72 -50.82 -8.86 12.66
N ASP A 73 -51.37 -8.99 11.46
CA ASP A 73 -51.15 -10.19 10.65
C ASP A 73 -49.65 -10.34 10.36
N GLN A 74 -48.99 -11.29 11.02
CA GLN A 74 -47.54 -11.42 10.93
C GLN A 74 -47.06 -11.97 9.58
N ASP A 75 -47.94 -12.68 8.88
CA ASP A 75 -47.60 -13.43 7.67
C ASP A 75 -47.91 -12.61 6.42
N GLN A 76 -48.91 -11.72 6.47
CA GLN A 76 -49.33 -10.90 5.33
C GLN A 76 -48.97 -9.42 5.42
N GLN A 77 -48.59 -8.89 6.59
CA GLN A 77 -48.30 -7.46 6.80
C GLN A 77 -46.82 -7.20 7.15
N ALA A 78 -45.90 -7.74 6.35
CA ALA A 78 -44.46 -7.56 6.54
C ALA A 78 -44.03 -6.09 6.55
N ASP A 79 -44.68 -5.22 5.75
CA ASP A 79 -44.36 -3.79 5.71
C ASP A 79 -44.70 -3.08 7.03
N ARG A 80 -45.77 -3.49 7.72
CA ARG A 80 -46.09 -2.97 9.06
C ARG A 80 -45.05 -3.38 10.08
N ILE A 81 -44.62 -4.64 10.04
CA ILE A 81 -43.56 -5.15 10.93
C ILE A 81 -42.26 -4.39 10.69
N ARG A 82 -41.87 -4.19 9.42
CA ARG A 82 -40.66 -3.43 9.07
C ARG A 82 -40.76 -1.98 9.55
N HIS A 83 -41.86 -1.31 9.26
CA HIS A 83 -42.06 0.07 9.70
C HIS A 83 -42.00 0.21 11.22
N PHE A 84 -42.68 -0.67 11.95
CA PHE A 84 -42.61 -0.69 13.42
C PHE A 84 -41.19 -0.99 13.92
N GLY A 85 -40.51 -1.92 13.25
CA GLY A 85 -39.10 -2.24 13.38
C GLY A 85 -38.18 -1.02 13.39
N ASP A 86 -38.27 -0.24 12.31
CA ASP A 86 -37.43 0.93 12.08
C ASP A 86 -37.82 2.12 12.99
N ARG A 87 -39.12 2.22 13.33
CA ARG A 87 -39.66 3.36 14.08
C ARG A 87 -39.42 3.27 15.59
N MET A 88 -39.46 2.07 16.15
CA MET A 88 -39.39 1.85 17.60
C MET A 88 -37.94 1.71 18.07
N LYS A 89 -37.49 2.66 18.91
CA LYS A 89 -36.17 2.61 19.56
C LYS A 89 -36.19 1.66 20.76
N THR A 90 -36.36 0.38 20.51
CA THR A 90 -36.39 -0.69 21.52
C THR A 90 -35.53 -1.86 21.07
N ALA A 91 -34.75 -2.46 21.97
CA ALA A 91 -33.88 -3.59 21.66
C ALA A 91 -34.66 -4.87 21.30
N ARG A 92 -35.93 -4.97 21.74
CA ARG A 92 -36.82 -6.10 21.44
C ARG A 92 -38.12 -5.60 20.87
N ILE A 93 -38.49 -6.18 19.74
CA ILE A 93 -39.76 -5.93 19.05
C ILE A 93 -40.50 -7.25 18.96
N LEU A 94 -41.63 -7.32 19.64
CA LEU A 94 -42.38 -8.54 19.88
C LEU A 94 -43.63 -8.56 19.00
N ILE A 95 -43.66 -9.42 17.99
CA ILE A 95 -44.80 -9.54 17.07
C ILE A 95 -45.73 -10.63 17.58
N ASN A 96 -47.01 -10.31 17.76
CA ASN A 96 -48.07 -11.23 18.19
C ASN A 96 -47.76 -12.02 19.48
N THR A 97 -46.93 -11.48 20.37
CA THR A 97 -46.55 -12.13 21.62
C THR A 97 -46.73 -11.19 22.81
N PRO A 98 -47.20 -11.70 23.96
CA PRO A 98 -47.41 -10.87 25.14
C PRO A 98 -46.07 -10.36 25.65
N SER A 99 -45.92 -9.04 25.82
CA SER A 99 -44.62 -8.41 26.09
C SER A 99 -43.90 -8.97 27.33
N SER A 100 -44.65 -9.30 28.39
CA SER A 100 -44.13 -9.84 29.64
C SER A 100 -43.46 -11.22 29.51
N HIS A 101 -43.92 -12.06 28.57
CA HIS A 101 -43.38 -13.42 28.36
C HIS A 101 -42.60 -13.55 27.04
N GLY A 102 -42.88 -12.71 26.06
CA GLY A 102 -42.14 -12.66 24.81
C GLY A 102 -40.76 -12.03 24.98
N GLY A 103 -40.64 -11.02 25.86
CA GLY A 103 -39.38 -10.29 26.09
C GLY A 103 -38.32 -11.11 26.80
N ILE A 104 -38.72 -12.04 27.68
CA ILE A 104 -37.81 -12.93 28.38
C ILE A 104 -37.15 -13.95 27.44
N GLY A 105 -37.77 -14.25 26.28
CA GLY A 105 -37.28 -15.23 25.30
C GLY A 105 -37.69 -16.68 25.60
N ASP A 106 -37.42 -17.56 24.64
CA ASP A 106 -37.61 -19.02 24.64
C ASP A 106 -39.05 -19.57 24.76
N LEU A 107 -40.01 -18.77 25.24
CA LEU A 107 -41.39 -19.23 25.46
C LEU A 107 -42.30 -19.06 24.23
N TYR A 108 -42.21 -17.91 23.57
CA TYR A 108 -42.99 -17.57 22.38
C TYR A 108 -42.11 -17.32 21.15
N ASN A 109 -40.80 -17.27 21.34
CA ASN A 109 -39.81 -17.10 20.28
C ASN A 109 -38.52 -17.80 20.69
N PHE A 110 -37.84 -18.44 19.74
CA PHE A 110 -36.61 -19.20 19.99
C PHE A 110 -35.34 -18.42 19.61
N ARG A 111 -35.50 -17.15 19.25
CA ARG A 111 -34.41 -16.28 18.78
C ARG A 111 -33.83 -15.40 19.89
N LEU A 112 -34.62 -15.06 20.91
CA LEU A 112 -34.14 -14.31 22.07
C LEU A 112 -33.61 -15.29 23.13
N ALA A 113 -32.41 -15.02 23.64
CA ALA A 113 -31.85 -15.79 24.74
C ALA A 113 -32.72 -15.64 25.99
N PRO A 114 -33.04 -16.72 26.72
CA PRO A 114 -33.84 -16.65 27.93
C PRO A 114 -33.13 -15.82 29.00
N SER A 115 -33.73 -14.72 29.46
CA SER A 115 -33.22 -13.89 30.54
C SER A 115 -34.30 -13.03 31.20
N LEU A 116 -34.14 -12.74 32.49
CA LEU A 116 -34.92 -11.73 33.20
C LEU A 116 -34.19 -10.37 33.25
N THR A 117 -32.91 -10.35 32.88
CA THR A 117 -32.11 -9.12 32.81
C THR A 117 -32.03 -8.70 31.35
N LEU A 118 -32.81 -7.68 31.00
CA LEU A 118 -33.00 -7.25 29.62
C LEU A 118 -32.17 -5.99 29.34
N GLY A 119 -31.15 -6.12 28.49
CA GLY A 119 -30.34 -4.96 28.08
C GLY A 119 -31.17 -4.00 27.25
N CYS A 120 -31.14 -2.71 27.58
CA CYS A 120 -31.92 -1.67 26.89
C CYS A 120 -31.08 -0.92 25.84
N GLY A 121 -29.84 -1.35 25.62
CA GLY A 121 -28.91 -0.65 24.74
C GLY A 121 -28.59 0.76 25.22
N SER A 122 -27.76 1.46 24.45
CA SER A 122 -27.24 2.78 24.84
C SER A 122 -28.35 3.82 25.02
N TRP A 123 -29.50 3.63 24.36
CA TRP A 123 -30.70 4.44 24.58
C TRP A 123 -31.17 4.42 26.04
N GLY A 124 -31.19 3.25 26.67
CA GLY A 124 -31.58 3.07 28.07
C GLY A 124 -30.41 3.14 29.06
N GLY A 125 -29.27 3.72 28.65
CA GLY A 125 -28.12 3.96 29.54
C GLY A 125 -27.23 2.74 29.84
N ASN A 126 -27.32 1.63 29.07
CA ASN A 126 -26.44 0.47 29.22
C ASN A 126 -25.86 0.02 27.87
N SER A 127 -24.68 -0.62 27.84
CA SER A 127 -24.01 -1.00 26.59
C SER A 127 -24.46 -2.36 26.03
N ILE A 128 -25.54 -2.95 26.56
CA ILE A 128 -26.02 -4.28 26.18
C ILE A 128 -27.37 -4.13 25.48
N SER A 129 -27.45 -4.45 24.19
CA SER A 129 -28.67 -4.38 23.39
C SER A 129 -29.36 -5.74 23.21
N GLU A 130 -29.04 -6.71 24.07
CA GLU A 130 -29.60 -8.07 24.03
C GLU A 130 -30.05 -8.54 25.43
N ASN A 131 -30.63 -9.74 25.49
CA ASN A 131 -30.93 -10.39 26.76
C ASN A 131 -29.62 -10.83 27.42
N VAL A 132 -29.39 -10.39 28.66
CA VAL A 132 -28.12 -10.64 29.35
C VAL A 132 -28.00 -12.13 29.65
N GLY A 133 -27.08 -12.80 28.95
CA GLY A 133 -26.67 -14.18 29.21
C GLY A 133 -25.25 -14.32 29.76
N PRO A 134 -24.79 -15.56 30.01
CA PRO A 134 -23.47 -15.85 30.56
C PRO A 134 -22.29 -15.26 29.77
N GLN A 135 -22.41 -15.06 28.44
CA GLN A 135 -21.32 -14.48 27.65
C GLN A 135 -20.88 -13.09 28.14
N HIS A 136 -21.78 -12.33 28.77
CA HIS A 136 -21.50 -11.00 29.30
C HIS A 136 -20.72 -11.02 30.61
N LEU A 137 -20.66 -12.17 31.28
CA LEU A 137 -19.97 -12.36 32.56
C LEU A 137 -18.60 -13.04 32.37
N ILE A 138 -18.21 -13.32 31.13
CA ILE A 138 -16.97 -14.01 30.80
C ILE A 138 -15.90 -13.01 30.35
N ASN A 139 -14.78 -13.01 31.06
CA ASN A 139 -13.56 -12.33 30.61
C ASN A 139 -12.85 -13.21 29.56
N LYS A 140 -13.05 -12.90 28.28
CA LYS A 140 -12.30 -13.54 27.19
C LYS A 140 -10.89 -12.94 27.11
N LYS A 141 -9.86 -13.80 27.21
CA LYS A 141 -8.45 -13.42 26.98
C LYS A 141 -7.93 -14.05 25.69
N THR A 142 -7.19 -13.29 24.89
CA THR A 142 -6.62 -13.77 23.62
C THR A 142 -5.10 -13.83 23.72
N VAL A 143 -4.52 -15.01 23.50
CA VAL A 143 -3.05 -15.17 23.42
C VAL A 143 -2.63 -14.96 21.96
N ALA A 144 -2.07 -13.79 21.65
CA ALA A 144 -1.60 -13.45 20.30
C ALA A 144 -0.12 -13.82 20.13
N LYS A 145 0.15 -14.91 19.41
CA LYS A 145 1.51 -15.33 19.06
C LYS A 145 2.04 -14.47 17.89
N ARG A 146 3.37 -14.32 17.80
CA ARG A 146 4.02 -13.76 16.60
C ARG A 146 3.67 -14.63 15.39
N ALA A 147 3.05 -14.03 14.38
CA ALA A 147 2.87 -14.61 13.07
C ALA A 147 3.70 -13.81 12.07
N GLU A 148 4.38 -14.51 11.17
CA GLU A 148 5.11 -13.87 10.09
C GLU A 148 4.14 -13.50 8.97
N ASN A 149 4.25 -12.26 8.47
CA ASN A 149 3.45 -11.78 7.37
C ASN A 149 3.67 -12.66 6.13
N MET A 150 2.58 -13.13 5.52
CA MET A 150 2.66 -13.85 4.25
C MET A 150 3.25 -12.93 3.16
N LEU A 151 4.32 -13.39 2.52
CA LEU A 151 4.96 -12.81 1.34
C LEU A 151 4.50 -13.53 0.07
N TRP A 152 4.98 -13.08 -1.09
CA TRP A 152 4.64 -13.65 -2.39
C TRP A 152 5.79 -13.45 -3.38
N HIS A 153 5.70 -14.17 -4.50
CA HIS A 153 6.55 -13.97 -5.66
C HIS A 153 5.65 -13.93 -6.89
N LYS A 154 5.15 -12.74 -7.22
CA LYS A 154 4.21 -12.49 -8.32
C LYS A 154 4.92 -11.78 -9.46
N LEU A 155 4.73 -12.29 -10.67
CA LEU A 155 5.39 -11.86 -11.89
C LEU A 155 4.41 -11.93 -13.06
N PRO A 156 4.75 -11.35 -14.22
CA PRO A 156 4.05 -11.64 -15.46
C PRO A 156 3.92 -13.14 -15.69
N LYS A 157 2.82 -13.56 -16.32
CA LYS A 157 2.56 -14.98 -16.60
C LYS A 157 3.65 -15.57 -17.50
N SER A 158 4.11 -14.78 -18.46
CA SER A 158 5.13 -15.16 -19.44
C SER A 158 6.20 -14.06 -19.51
N ILE A 159 7.46 -14.46 -19.46
CA ILE A 159 8.63 -13.58 -19.68
C ILE A 159 9.47 -14.21 -20.78
N TYR A 160 9.47 -13.61 -21.97
CA TYR A 160 10.34 -14.00 -23.08
C TYR A 160 11.59 -13.12 -23.10
N PHE A 161 12.74 -13.71 -23.38
CA PHE A 161 14.01 -13.00 -23.46
C PHE A 161 14.89 -13.65 -24.53
N ARG A 162 16.08 -13.06 -24.78
CA ARG A 162 17.01 -13.31 -25.89
C ARG A 162 16.77 -12.41 -27.10
N ARG A 163 17.83 -12.24 -27.88
CA ARG A 163 17.82 -11.45 -29.12
C ARG A 163 16.87 -12.07 -30.14
N GLY A 164 16.01 -11.24 -30.71
CA GLY A 164 15.06 -11.63 -31.76
C GLY A 164 13.84 -12.38 -31.23
N CYS A 165 13.58 -12.37 -29.91
CA CYS A 165 12.41 -13.03 -29.34
C CYS A 165 11.10 -12.27 -29.63
N LEU A 166 11.15 -10.97 -29.96
CA LEU A 166 9.97 -10.13 -30.18
C LEU A 166 8.94 -10.73 -31.15
N PRO A 167 9.29 -11.08 -32.42
CA PRO A 167 8.30 -11.62 -33.34
C PRO A 167 7.64 -12.92 -32.84
N PHE A 168 8.41 -13.80 -32.21
CA PHE A 168 7.93 -15.09 -31.71
C PHE A 168 7.02 -14.92 -30.48
N ALA A 169 7.38 -14.01 -29.57
CA ALA A 169 6.57 -13.73 -28.40
C ALA A 169 5.23 -13.07 -28.78
N LEU A 170 5.21 -12.21 -29.81
CA LEU A 170 3.97 -11.61 -30.32
C LEU A 170 3.01 -12.64 -30.94
N GLU A 171 3.47 -13.84 -31.30
CA GLU A 171 2.56 -14.91 -31.77
C GLU A 171 1.59 -15.39 -30.68
N GLU A 172 1.90 -15.20 -29.39
CA GLU A 172 0.96 -15.48 -28.28
C GLU A 172 -0.31 -14.60 -28.37
N LEU A 173 -0.24 -13.48 -29.10
CA LEU A 173 -1.36 -12.58 -29.34
C LEU A 173 -2.27 -13.05 -30.49
N ARG A 174 -1.99 -14.21 -31.11
CA ARG A 174 -2.83 -14.75 -32.19
C ARG A 174 -4.28 -14.93 -31.70
N GLY A 175 -5.23 -14.43 -32.49
CA GLY A 175 -6.66 -14.44 -32.15
C GLY A 175 -7.15 -13.19 -31.43
N LYS A 176 -6.25 -12.30 -31.00
CA LYS A 176 -6.57 -10.91 -30.65
C LYS A 176 -6.83 -10.10 -31.92
N LYS A 177 -7.50 -8.96 -31.77
CA LYS A 177 -8.01 -8.17 -32.90
C LYS A 177 -7.43 -6.77 -32.99
N ARG A 178 -7.15 -6.10 -31.87
CA ARG A 178 -6.88 -4.66 -31.83
C ARG A 178 -5.79 -4.35 -30.80
N CYS A 179 -4.61 -3.97 -31.27
CA CYS A 179 -3.48 -3.62 -30.43
C CYS A 179 -3.25 -2.11 -30.39
N LEU A 180 -3.25 -1.53 -29.20
CA LEU A 180 -2.79 -0.16 -28.97
C LEU A 180 -1.33 -0.20 -28.51
N ILE A 181 -0.40 0.31 -29.33
CA ILE A 181 1.00 0.48 -28.95
C ILE A 181 1.15 1.81 -28.22
N VAL A 182 1.75 1.80 -27.02
CA VAL A 182 2.08 2.99 -26.24
C VAL A 182 3.61 3.13 -26.22
N THR A 183 4.12 4.24 -26.71
CA THR A 183 5.56 4.49 -26.89
C THR A 183 5.87 5.98 -26.80
N ASP A 184 7.15 6.34 -26.93
CA ASP A 184 7.59 7.73 -27.02
C ASP A 184 7.84 8.15 -28.49
N ARG A 185 7.96 9.47 -28.69
CA ARG A 185 8.16 10.05 -30.02
C ARG A 185 9.48 9.59 -30.67
N PHE A 186 10.54 9.43 -29.88
CA PHE A 186 11.85 9.04 -30.39
C PHE A 186 11.79 7.63 -31.00
N LEU A 187 11.19 6.66 -30.31
CA LEU A 187 11.05 5.29 -30.80
C LEU A 187 10.14 5.21 -32.03
N PHE A 188 9.09 6.02 -32.07
CA PHE A 188 8.19 6.10 -33.23
C PHE A 188 8.89 6.68 -34.47
N GLU A 189 9.53 7.85 -34.34
CA GLU A 189 10.19 8.55 -35.47
C GLU A 189 11.40 7.77 -36.00
N ASN A 190 12.14 7.07 -35.14
CA ASN A 190 13.25 6.21 -35.56
C ASN A 190 12.81 4.80 -36.03
N GLY A 191 11.51 4.53 -36.08
CA GLY A 191 10.97 3.30 -36.66
C GLY A 191 11.13 2.04 -35.80
N HIS A 192 11.49 2.16 -34.52
CA HIS A 192 11.59 1.01 -33.61
C HIS A 192 10.24 0.29 -33.39
N VAL A 193 9.14 0.98 -33.64
CA VAL A 193 7.76 0.45 -33.55
C VAL A 193 7.39 -0.40 -34.78
N ASN A 194 8.07 -0.20 -35.91
CA ASN A 194 7.65 -0.74 -37.21
C ASN A 194 7.65 -2.27 -37.24
N ASP A 195 8.62 -2.90 -36.60
CA ASP A 195 8.72 -4.36 -36.54
C ASP A 195 7.55 -4.96 -35.74
N SER A 196 7.20 -4.37 -34.59
CA SER A 196 6.02 -4.75 -33.81
C SER A 196 4.75 -4.59 -34.64
N VAL A 197 4.56 -3.44 -35.31
CA VAL A 197 3.39 -3.17 -36.16
C VAL A 197 3.30 -4.20 -37.29
N ARG A 198 4.41 -4.49 -37.98
CA ARG A 198 4.45 -5.45 -39.08
C ARG A 198 4.03 -6.85 -38.63
N VAL A 199 4.59 -7.32 -37.51
CA VAL A 199 4.28 -8.64 -36.96
C VAL A 199 2.81 -8.70 -36.53
N LEU A 200 2.33 -7.73 -35.76
CA LEU A 200 0.93 -7.68 -35.30
C LEU A 200 -0.06 -7.64 -36.46
N LYS A 201 0.20 -6.85 -37.51
CA LYS A 201 -0.62 -6.83 -38.73
C LYS A 201 -0.58 -8.16 -39.48
N SER A 202 0.57 -8.84 -39.55
CA SER A 202 0.65 -10.17 -40.16
C SER A 202 -0.13 -11.25 -39.39
N LEU A 203 -0.36 -11.04 -38.10
CA LEU A 203 -1.22 -11.89 -37.25
C LEU A 203 -2.72 -11.54 -37.37
N GLY A 204 -3.07 -10.49 -38.13
CA GLY A 204 -4.44 -10.06 -38.38
C GLY A 204 -4.97 -9.00 -37.40
N LEU A 205 -4.11 -8.36 -36.61
CA LEU A 205 -4.52 -7.29 -35.70
C LEU A 205 -4.58 -5.93 -36.42
N GLU A 206 -5.60 -5.14 -36.11
CA GLU A 206 -5.55 -3.70 -36.30
C GLU A 206 -4.62 -3.09 -35.26
N VAL A 207 -3.77 -2.15 -35.67
CA VAL A 207 -2.75 -1.56 -34.81
C VAL A 207 -2.86 -0.04 -34.86
N GLU A 208 -2.99 0.57 -33.68
CA GLU A 208 -2.94 2.01 -33.47
C GLU A 208 -1.76 2.34 -32.55
N THR A 209 -1.14 3.49 -32.72
CA THR A 209 0.06 3.87 -31.95
C THR A 209 -0.10 5.21 -31.27
N PHE A 210 0.02 5.22 -29.94
CA PHE A 210 0.13 6.41 -29.11
C PHE A 210 1.60 6.70 -28.79
N PHE A 211 2.14 7.78 -29.35
CA PHE A 211 3.57 8.15 -29.25
C PHE A 211 3.80 9.52 -28.57
N GLU A 212 2.79 10.05 -27.87
CA GLU A 212 2.88 11.34 -27.15
C GLU A 212 3.47 11.21 -25.74
N VAL A 213 3.99 10.03 -25.35
CA VAL A 213 4.59 9.84 -24.03
C VAL A 213 5.94 10.57 -23.96
N SER A 214 6.05 11.48 -23.00
CA SER A 214 7.30 12.16 -22.65
C SER A 214 8.03 11.43 -21.51
N ALA A 215 9.29 11.81 -21.27
CA ALA A 215 9.92 11.51 -19.98
C ALA A 215 9.05 12.04 -18.84
N ASP A 216 8.98 11.29 -17.73
CA ASP A 216 8.10 11.56 -16.59
C ASP A 216 6.63 11.81 -17.00
N PRO A 217 5.88 10.74 -17.35
CA PRO A 217 4.57 10.88 -17.98
C PRO A 217 3.60 11.63 -17.06
N THR A 218 2.84 12.56 -17.65
CA THR A 218 1.84 13.36 -16.94
C THR A 218 0.46 12.73 -17.00
N LEU A 219 -0.41 13.06 -16.04
CA LEU A 219 -1.79 12.59 -16.03
C LEU A 219 -2.56 13.08 -17.27
N ALA A 220 -2.26 14.28 -17.77
CA ALA A 220 -2.81 14.77 -19.04
C ALA A 220 -2.49 13.85 -20.23
N VAL A 221 -1.24 13.37 -20.35
CA VAL A 221 -0.81 12.45 -21.42
C VAL A 221 -1.51 11.11 -21.28
N VAL A 222 -1.62 10.58 -20.06
CA VAL A 222 -2.38 9.36 -19.77
C VAL A 222 -3.84 9.52 -20.21
N ARG A 223 -4.51 10.63 -19.85
CA ARG A 223 -5.92 10.87 -20.24
C ARG A 223 -6.12 10.91 -21.76
N LYS A 224 -5.15 11.46 -22.52
CA LYS A 224 -5.17 11.39 -23.99
C LYS A 224 -5.07 9.96 -24.50
N GLY A 225 -4.14 9.18 -23.94
CA GLY A 225 -4.00 7.76 -24.24
C GLY A 225 -5.27 6.95 -23.92
N VAL A 226 -5.95 7.27 -22.82
CA VAL A 226 -7.24 6.68 -22.44
C VAL A 226 -8.34 7.07 -23.42
N ALA A 227 -8.40 8.32 -23.87
CA ALA A 227 -9.37 8.75 -24.88
C ALA A 227 -9.18 7.98 -26.20
N LEU A 228 -7.93 7.78 -26.62
CA LEU A 228 -7.60 6.96 -27.78
C LEU A 228 -7.95 5.48 -27.55
N ALA A 229 -7.63 4.91 -26.39
CA ALA A 229 -8.01 3.54 -26.05
C ALA A 229 -9.53 3.35 -26.04
N ASN A 230 -10.30 4.31 -25.52
CA ASN A 230 -11.76 4.26 -25.55
C ASN A 230 -12.34 4.38 -26.96
N ALA A 231 -11.75 5.18 -27.84
CA ALA A 231 -12.19 5.26 -29.23
C ALA A 231 -11.79 4.01 -30.03
N PHE A 232 -10.58 3.49 -29.80
CA PHE A 232 -10.03 2.37 -30.52
C PHE A 232 -10.47 1.01 -29.97
N GLN A 233 -10.91 0.89 -28.71
CA GLN A 233 -11.32 -0.37 -28.07
C GLN A 233 -10.31 -1.53 -28.26
N PRO A 234 -9.04 -1.37 -27.81
CA PRO A 234 -8.04 -2.43 -27.93
C PRO A 234 -8.39 -3.64 -27.05
N ASP A 235 -8.00 -4.83 -27.50
CA ASP A 235 -7.95 -6.06 -26.70
C ASP A 235 -6.52 -6.44 -26.27
N VAL A 236 -5.53 -5.65 -26.71
CA VAL A 236 -4.12 -5.67 -26.28
C VAL A 236 -3.60 -4.24 -26.16
N ILE A 237 -2.93 -3.92 -25.06
CA ILE A 237 -2.11 -2.71 -24.92
C ILE A 237 -0.65 -3.18 -24.89
N LEU A 238 0.18 -2.68 -25.81
CA LEU A 238 1.60 -3.01 -25.90
C LEU A 238 2.42 -1.76 -25.55
N ALA A 239 3.09 -1.78 -24.41
CA ALA A 239 4.03 -0.75 -24.02
C ALA A 239 5.41 -1.04 -24.63
N LEU A 240 5.91 -0.16 -25.49
CA LEU A 240 7.24 -0.26 -26.10
C LEU A 240 8.07 0.94 -25.68
N GLY A 241 9.08 0.72 -24.85
CA GLY A 241 9.97 1.80 -24.44
C GLY A 241 10.67 1.57 -23.10
N GLY A 242 11.09 2.66 -22.46
CA GLY A 242 11.58 2.63 -21.08
C GLY A 242 10.46 2.70 -20.04
N GLY A 243 10.82 3.13 -18.83
CA GLY A 243 9.86 3.28 -17.73
C GLY A 243 8.69 4.21 -18.07
N SER A 244 8.94 5.34 -18.75
CA SER A 244 7.87 6.31 -19.04
C SER A 244 6.74 5.75 -19.91
N PRO A 245 6.98 5.11 -21.09
CA PRO A 245 5.92 4.42 -21.83
C PRO A 245 5.27 3.27 -21.07
N MET A 246 6.02 2.47 -20.33
CA MET A 246 5.48 1.33 -19.58
C MET A 246 4.55 1.78 -18.44
N ASP A 247 4.96 2.77 -17.67
CA ASP A 247 4.19 3.32 -16.56
C ASP A 247 2.94 4.04 -17.07
N ALA A 248 3.06 4.84 -18.14
CA ALA A 248 1.91 5.47 -18.78
C ALA A 248 0.90 4.41 -19.30
N ALA A 249 1.39 3.35 -19.96
CA ALA A 249 0.55 2.27 -20.47
C ALA A 249 -0.20 1.52 -19.36
N LYS A 250 0.44 1.28 -18.21
CA LYS A 250 -0.22 0.67 -17.03
C LYS A 250 -1.39 1.51 -16.54
N ILE A 251 -1.23 2.83 -16.44
CA ILE A 251 -2.31 3.70 -15.99
C ILE A 251 -3.39 3.89 -17.07
N ILE A 252 -3.01 3.99 -18.36
CA ILE A 252 -3.97 3.95 -19.48
C ILE A 252 -4.81 2.67 -19.41
N TRP A 253 -4.19 1.53 -19.13
CA TRP A 253 -4.86 0.25 -19.01
C TRP A 253 -5.90 0.23 -17.88
N VAL A 254 -5.54 0.69 -16.67
CA VAL A 254 -6.51 0.79 -15.55
C VAL A 254 -7.70 1.66 -15.93
N MET A 255 -7.44 2.87 -16.42
CA MET A 255 -8.49 3.83 -16.72
C MET A 255 -9.35 3.43 -17.92
N TYR A 256 -8.82 2.59 -18.83
CA TYR A 256 -9.58 1.98 -19.92
C TYR A 256 -10.46 0.83 -19.42
N GLU A 257 -9.94 -0.05 -18.56
CA GLU A 257 -10.70 -1.16 -17.97
C GLU A 257 -11.82 -0.66 -17.06
N ALA A 258 -11.51 0.28 -16.16
CA ALA A 258 -12.38 0.79 -15.11
C ALA A 258 -12.45 2.33 -15.15
N PRO A 259 -13.28 2.92 -16.03
CA PRO A 259 -13.36 4.37 -16.23
C PRO A 259 -13.93 5.15 -15.04
N GLU A 260 -14.60 4.49 -14.11
CA GLU A 260 -15.15 5.05 -12.87
C GLU A 260 -14.08 5.35 -11.81
N VAL A 261 -12.86 4.83 -11.99
CA VAL A 261 -11.77 4.97 -11.03
C VAL A 261 -11.22 6.39 -11.04
N ALA A 262 -11.21 7.03 -9.87
CA ALA A 262 -10.49 8.29 -9.68
C ALA A 262 -9.00 8.02 -9.48
N PHE A 263 -8.15 8.77 -10.20
CA PHE A 263 -6.69 8.64 -10.09
C PHE A 263 -6.17 8.88 -8.66
N GLU A 264 -6.81 9.80 -7.94
CA GLU A 264 -6.45 10.14 -6.56
C GLU A 264 -6.57 8.94 -5.62
N ASP A 265 -7.56 8.06 -5.84
CA ASP A 265 -7.75 6.84 -5.06
C ASP A 265 -6.65 5.81 -5.33
N LEU A 266 -6.15 5.73 -6.56
CA LEU A 266 -5.04 4.84 -6.95
C LEU A 266 -3.70 5.30 -6.37
N ALA A 267 -3.56 6.61 -6.15
CA ALA A 267 -2.35 7.26 -5.69
C ALA A 267 -2.21 7.27 -4.14
N LEU A 268 -3.20 6.74 -3.41
CA LEU A 268 -3.16 6.68 -1.95
C LEU A 268 -2.02 5.78 -1.45
N ARG A 269 -1.28 6.29 -0.47
CA ARG A 269 -0.19 5.57 0.21
C ARG A 269 -0.73 4.46 1.10
N PHE A 270 0.08 3.45 1.37
CA PHE A 270 -0.34 2.29 2.16
C PHE A 270 0.80 1.71 3.00
N MET A 271 0.47 1.14 4.16
CA MET A 271 1.47 0.48 5.01
C MET A 271 1.77 -0.96 4.58
N ASP A 272 0.77 -1.67 4.05
CA ASP A 272 0.88 -3.02 3.48
C ASP A 272 0.08 -3.02 2.18
N ILE A 273 0.69 -3.49 1.09
CA ILE A 273 0.09 -3.51 -0.26
C ILE A 273 -1.24 -4.29 -0.30
N ARG A 274 -1.50 -5.18 0.66
CA ARG A 274 -2.76 -5.93 0.77
C ARG A 274 -3.80 -5.27 1.68
N LYS A 275 -3.37 -4.43 2.62
CA LYS A 275 -4.28 -3.78 3.60
C LYS A 275 -4.52 -2.33 3.19
N ARG A 276 -5.01 -2.18 1.96
CA ARG A 276 -5.31 -0.88 1.38
C ARG A 276 -6.69 -0.42 1.78
N ILE A 277 -6.86 0.90 1.81
CA ILE A 277 -8.18 1.54 1.92
C ILE A 277 -8.92 1.38 0.58
N TYR A 278 -8.22 1.58 -0.54
CA TYR A 278 -8.74 1.39 -1.89
C TYR A 278 -8.30 0.05 -2.48
N THR A 279 -9.25 -0.72 -3.02
CA THR A 279 -8.98 -2.00 -3.70
C THR A 279 -8.95 -1.78 -5.20
N PHE A 280 -7.87 -2.19 -5.86
CA PHE A 280 -7.79 -2.09 -7.31
C PHE A 280 -8.88 -2.92 -8.00
N PRO A 281 -9.48 -2.41 -9.09
CA PRO A 281 -10.40 -3.20 -9.89
C PRO A 281 -9.63 -4.37 -10.51
N LYS A 282 -10.34 -5.48 -10.77
CA LYS A 282 -9.77 -6.61 -11.50
C LYS A 282 -9.50 -6.19 -12.94
N LEU A 283 -8.24 -6.24 -13.36
CA LEU A 283 -7.84 -5.88 -14.73
C LEU A 283 -7.77 -7.11 -15.64
N GLY A 284 -7.53 -6.89 -16.94
CA GLY A 284 -7.36 -7.97 -17.91
C GLY A 284 -8.66 -8.49 -18.52
N VAL A 285 -9.77 -7.74 -18.38
CA VAL A 285 -11.09 -8.13 -18.91
C VAL A 285 -11.27 -7.61 -20.34
N LYS A 286 -11.02 -6.32 -20.57
CA LYS A 286 -11.08 -5.69 -21.90
C LYS A 286 -9.79 -5.90 -22.68
N ALA A 287 -8.64 -5.69 -22.06
CA ALA A 287 -7.33 -5.79 -22.70
C ALA A 287 -6.30 -6.47 -21.81
N GLN A 288 -5.34 -7.16 -22.43
CA GLN A 288 -4.12 -7.59 -21.75
C GLN A 288 -3.00 -6.57 -21.95
N LEU A 289 -2.12 -6.42 -20.97
CA LEU A 289 -0.94 -5.56 -21.06
C LEU A 289 0.31 -6.39 -21.42
N VAL A 290 0.98 -5.98 -22.49
CA VAL A 290 2.27 -6.52 -22.94
C VAL A 290 3.34 -5.44 -22.76
N ALA A 291 4.46 -5.75 -22.14
CA ALA A 291 5.56 -4.81 -21.92
C ALA A 291 6.82 -5.25 -22.67
N VAL A 292 7.41 -4.33 -23.43
CA VAL A 292 8.60 -4.55 -24.27
C VAL A 292 9.64 -3.47 -23.93
N PRO A 293 10.56 -3.74 -22.99
CA PRO A 293 11.55 -2.76 -22.56
C PRO A 293 12.61 -2.50 -23.64
N THR A 294 12.84 -1.23 -23.95
CA THR A 294 13.95 -0.75 -24.81
C THR A 294 15.03 -0.01 -24.02
N THR A 295 14.99 -0.12 -22.69
CA THR A 295 16.00 0.43 -21.77
C THR A 295 16.38 -0.63 -20.75
N SER A 296 17.67 -0.75 -20.46
CA SER A 296 18.19 -1.74 -19.50
C SER A 296 18.36 -1.12 -18.11
N GLY A 297 17.25 -0.81 -17.42
CA GLY A 297 17.33 -0.27 -16.06
C GLY A 297 16.06 -0.39 -15.22
N THR A 298 14.92 0.04 -15.77
CA THR A 298 13.70 0.26 -14.97
C THR A 298 13.06 -1.03 -14.41
N GLY A 299 13.16 -2.15 -15.12
CA GLY A 299 12.46 -3.39 -14.75
C GLY A 299 10.93 -3.28 -14.71
N SER A 300 10.35 -2.18 -15.21
CA SER A 300 8.90 -1.92 -15.12
C SER A 300 8.08 -2.99 -15.85
N GLU A 301 8.67 -3.71 -16.82
CA GLU A 301 8.03 -4.80 -17.53
C GLU A 301 7.63 -6.00 -16.65
N VAL A 302 8.21 -6.14 -15.45
CA VAL A 302 7.89 -7.23 -14.50
C VAL A 302 7.30 -6.76 -13.18
N THR A 303 7.09 -5.45 -13.00
CA THR A 303 6.75 -4.89 -11.69
C THR A 303 5.31 -4.37 -11.60
N PRO A 304 4.75 -4.31 -10.39
CA PRO A 304 3.46 -3.69 -10.13
C PRO A 304 3.48 -2.16 -10.10
N PHE A 305 4.62 -1.52 -10.39
CA PHE A 305 4.81 -0.08 -10.21
C PHE A 305 4.51 0.71 -11.47
N ALA A 306 3.94 1.90 -11.30
CA ALA A 306 3.81 2.92 -12.32
C ALA A 306 3.94 4.30 -11.67
N VAL A 307 4.78 5.17 -12.21
CA VAL A 307 4.93 6.55 -11.73
C VAL A 307 4.30 7.51 -12.74
N VAL A 308 3.36 8.32 -12.28
CA VAL A 308 2.74 9.39 -13.08
C VAL A 308 2.83 10.71 -12.32
N THR A 309 3.13 11.78 -13.05
CA THR A 309 3.20 13.13 -12.50
C THR A 309 1.85 13.83 -12.67
N ASP A 310 1.33 14.41 -11.61
CA ASP A 310 0.23 15.36 -11.73
C ASP A 310 0.79 16.72 -12.16
N GLU A 311 0.51 17.13 -13.40
CA GLU A 311 1.00 18.39 -13.94
C GLU A 311 0.49 19.63 -13.20
N ARG A 312 -0.61 19.52 -12.42
CA ARG A 312 -1.18 20.65 -11.67
C ARG A 312 -0.42 20.93 -10.38
N THR A 313 0.04 19.87 -9.70
CA THR A 313 0.74 19.95 -8.43
C THR A 313 2.25 19.74 -8.56
N GLY A 314 2.72 19.21 -9.70
CA GLY A 314 4.09 18.77 -9.91
C GLY A 314 4.45 17.48 -9.14
N THR A 315 3.49 16.86 -8.45
CA THR A 315 3.74 15.70 -7.59
C THR A 315 3.83 14.43 -8.43
N LYS A 316 4.92 13.67 -8.27
CA LYS A 316 5.05 12.30 -8.79
C LYS A 316 4.35 11.32 -7.84
N TYR A 317 3.34 10.63 -8.35
CA TYR A 317 2.61 9.60 -7.62
C TYR A 317 3.09 8.21 -8.03
N PRO A 318 3.87 7.51 -7.18
CA PRO A 318 4.17 6.10 -7.40
C PRO A 318 2.93 5.28 -7.04
N ILE A 319 2.32 4.70 -8.07
CA ILE A 319 1.23 3.75 -7.93
C ILE A 319 1.84 2.36 -7.95
N ALA A 320 1.43 1.51 -7.01
CA ALA A 320 1.85 0.12 -6.96
C ALA A 320 0.59 -0.73 -6.87
N ASP A 321 0.40 -1.76 -7.69
CA ASP A 321 -0.55 -2.85 -7.43
C ASP A 321 -0.23 -4.04 -8.34
N TYR A 322 -0.38 -5.28 -7.87
CA TYR A 322 -0.10 -6.45 -8.71
C TYR A 322 -1.10 -6.63 -9.84
N GLU A 323 -2.28 -6.01 -9.77
CA GLU A 323 -3.17 -5.90 -10.93
C GLU A 323 -2.50 -5.14 -12.10
N LEU A 324 -1.55 -4.23 -11.83
CA LEU A 324 -0.79 -3.49 -12.86
C LEU A 324 0.36 -4.29 -13.48
N THR A 325 0.66 -5.48 -12.97
CA THR A 325 1.77 -6.28 -13.50
C THR A 325 1.44 -6.69 -14.94
N PRO A 326 2.33 -6.43 -15.92
CA PRO A 326 2.09 -6.84 -17.29
C PRO A 326 1.75 -8.33 -17.38
N THR A 327 0.84 -8.69 -18.27
CA THR A 327 0.49 -10.10 -18.50
C THR A 327 1.66 -10.83 -19.17
N LEU A 328 2.35 -10.13 -20.07
CA LEU A 328 3.46 -10.62 -20.87
C LEU A 328 4.61 -9.60 -20.85
N ALA A 329 5.84 -10.07 -20.59
CA ALA A 329 7.06 -9.27 -20.73
C ALA A 329 7.96 -9.83 -21.85
N ILE A 330 8.45 -8.99 -22.74
CA ILE A 330 9.27 -9.37 -23.90
C ILE A 330 10.59 -8.60 -23.90
N VAL A 331 11.63 -9.21 -23.35
CA VAL A 331 12.96 -8.62 -23.13
C VAL A 331 13.89 -8.95 -24.30
N ASP A 332 13.66 -8.30 -25.44
CA ASP A 332 14.48 -8.48 -26.65
C ASP A 332 15.68 -7.52 -26.66
N ALA A 333 16.89 -8.08 -26.53
CA ALA A 333 18.10 -7.28 -26.48
C ALA A 333 18.47 -6.58 -27.81
N ASN A 334 17.86 -6.95 -28.94
CA ASN A 334 18.07 -6.21 -30.18
C ASN A 334 17.58 -4.75 -30.07
N LEU A 335 16.60 -4.47 -29.21
CA LEU A 335 16.03 -3.14 -29.01
C LEU A 335 16.92 -2.20 -28.17
N VAL A 336 18.02 -2.69 -27.60
CA VAL A 336 18.92 -1.89 -26.73
C VAL A 336 20.33 -1.72 -27.30
N MET A 337 20.60 -2.22 -28.50
CA MET A 337 21.95 -2.18 -29.09
C MET A 337 22.44 -0.75 -29.29
N ASP A 338 21.56 0.11 -29.80
CA ASP A 338 21.86 1.49 -30.19
C ASP A 338 21.61 2.52 -29.08
N MET A 339 21.33 2.08 -27.85
CA MET A 339 21.14 2.98 -26.71
C MET A 339 22.38 3.88 -26.50
N PRO A 340 22.20 5.19 -26.27
CA PRO A 340 23.33 6.07 -26.01
C PRO A 340 24.03 5.72 -24.69
N LYS A 341 25.32 6.07 -24.59
CA LYS A 341 26.14 5.85 -23.38
C LYS A 341 25.47 6.37 -22.10
N GLY A 342 24.95 7.60 -22.13
CA GLY A 342 24.28 8.20 -20.97
C GLY A 342 23.10 7.37 -20.46
N LEU A 343 22.23 6.89 -21.34
CA LEU A 343 21.08 6.04 -20.96
C LEU A 343 21.54 4.64 -20.49
N THR A 344 22.65 4.15 -21.03
CA THR A 344 23.26 2.87 -20.63
C THR A 344 23.82 2.95 -19.21
N ALA A 345 24.53 4.04 -18.89
CA ALA A 345 25.03 4.30 -17.55
C ALA A 345 23.88 4.48 -16.55
N ALA A 346 22.92 5.36 -16.86
CA ALA A 346 21.78 5.64 -16.01
C ALA A 346 20.93 4.39 -15.76
N GLY A 347 20.56 3.63 -16.78
CA GLY A 347 19.78 2.40 -16.61
C GLY A 347 20.55 1.30 -15.87
N GLY A 348 21.82 1.09 -16.21
CA GLY A 348 22.59 0.02 -15.58
C GLY A 348 22.85 0.26 -14.09
N ILE A 349 23.16 1.48 -13.69
CA ILE A 349 23.39 1.82 -12.27
C ILE A 349 22.08 1.85 -11.47
N ASP A 350 20.96 2.15 -12.13
CA ASP A 350 19.62 2.03 -11.58
C ASP A 350 19.32 0.57 -11.24
N ALA A 351 19.55 -0.35 -12.17
CA ALA A 351 19.42 -1.79 -11.93
C ALA A 351 20.34 -2.32 -10.81
N VAL A 352 21.55 -1.74 -10.65
CA VAL A 352 22.41 -2.03 -9.48
C VAL A 352 21.72 -1.59 -8.20
N THR A 353 21.17 -0.39 -8.17
CA THR A 353 20.46 0.16 -7.00
C THR A 353 19.21 -0.67 -6.66
N HIS A 354 18.41 -1.03 -7.67
CA HIS A 354 17.26 -1.94 -7.52
C HIS A 354 17.64 -3.22 -6.79
N ALA A 355 18.69 -3.91 -7.26
CA ALA A 355 19.11 -5.17 -6.68
C ALA A 355 19.75 -5.01 -5.29
N LEU A 356 20.51 -3.93 -5.06
CA LEU A 356 21.09 -3.62 -3.74
C LEU A 356 19.99 -3.39 -2.70
N GLU A 357 19.01 -2.54 -3.00
CA GLU A 357 17.92 -2.23 -2.06
C GLU A 357 17.00 -3.43 -1.86
N ALA A 358 16.64 -4.15 -2.93
CA ALA A 358 15.79 -5.34 -2.84
C ALA A 358 16.40 -6.42 -1.94
N TYR A 359 17.72 -6.63 -1.98
CA TYR A 359 18.40 -7.66 -1.17
C TYR A 359 18.52 -7.32 0.32
N VAL A 360 18.49 -6.02 0.67
CA VAL A 360 18.58 -5.57 2.07
C VAL A 360 17.25 -5.11 2.66
N SER A 361 16.21 -5.03 1.83
CA SER A 361 14.84 -4.69 2.21
C SER A 361 14.32 -5.56 3.34
N VAL A 362 13.43 -5.02 4.18
CA VAL A 362 12.79 -5.81 5.24
C VAL A 362 11.80 -6.86 4.73
N VAL A 363 11.36 -6.73 3.47
CA VAL A 363 10.47 -7.70 2.80
C VAL A 363 11.24 -8.64 1.85
N ALA A 364 12.58 -8.60 1.88
CA ALA A 364 13.44 -9.54 1.17
C ALA A 364 13.15 -10.98 1.61
N ASN A 365 13.25 -11.92 0.67
CA ASN A 365 12.98 -13.33 0.89
C ASN A 365 13.82 -14.20 -0.04
N GLU A 366 13.78 -15.51 0.21
CA GLU A 366 14.61 -16.51 -0.47
C GLU A 366 14.35 -16.58 -1.99
N TYR A 367 13.17 -16.15 -2.46
CA TYR A 367 12.84 -16.10 -3.88
C TYR A 367 13.40 -14.84 -4.58
N SER A 368 13.41 -13.68 -3.90
CA SER A 368 13.96 -12.44 -4.46
C SER A 368 15.49 -12.38 -4.36
N ASP A 369 16.07 -12.94 -3.30
CA ASP A 369 17.49 -12.81 -2.97
C ASP A 369 18.41 -13.34 -4.08
N GLY A 370 18.11 -14.52 -4.62
CA GLY A 370 18.91 -15.11 -5.70
C GLY A 370 18.90 -14.27 -6.98
N GLN A 371 17.76 -13.66 -7.30
CA GLN A 371 17.61 -12.84 -8.50
C GLN A 371 18.36 -11.50 -8.37
N ALA A 372 18.29 -10.87 -7.20
CA ALA A 372 19.06 -9.66 -6.91
C ALA A 372 20.57 -9.90 -7.01
N LEU A 373 21.07 -11.00 -6.42
CA LEU A 373 22.49 -11.35 -6.50
C LEU A 373 22.94 -11.63 -7.93
N GLN A 374 22.15 -12.39 -8.70
CA GLN A 374 22.46 -12.69 -10.09
C GLN A 374 22.46 -11.43 -10.95
N ALA A 375 21.52 -10.50 -10.73
CA ALA A 375 21.52 -9.20 -11.40
C ALA A 375 22.81 -8.42 -11.11
N LEU A 376 23.21 -8.30 -9.84
CA LEU A 376 24.44 -7.60 -9.44
C LEU A 376 25.69 -8.23 -10.06
N LYS A 377 25.76 -9.55 -10.10
CA LYS A 377 26.88 -10.28 -10.73
C LYS A 377 26.98 -9.96 -12.22
N LEU A 378 25.87 -10.04 -12.95
CA LEU A 378 25.84 -9.74 -14.38
C LEU A 378 26.19 -8.27 -14.65
N LEU A 379 25.69 -7.34 -13.83
CA LEU A 379 25.99 -5.91 -13.96
C LEU A 379 27.46 -5.62 -13.69
N LYS A 380 28.06 -6.21 -12.64
CA LYS A 380 29.50 -6.13 -12.36
C LYS A 380 30.35 -6.53 -13.57
N GLU A 381 30.00 -7.65 -14.21
CA GLU A 381 30.80 -8.24 -15.28
C GLU A 381 30.62 -7.55 -16.63
N ASN A 382 29.42 -7.01 -16.92
CA ASN A 382 29.05 -6.63 -18.28
C ASN A 382 28.76 -5.14 -18.46
N LEU A 383 28.32 -4.42 -17.43
CA LEU A 383 27.91 -3.02 -17.56
C LEU A 383 29.04 -2.10 -18.06
N PRO A 384 30.30 -2.20 -17.57
CA PRO A 384 31.40 -1.40 -18.12
C PRO A 384 31.70 -1.67 -19.59
N SER A 385 31.47 -2.90 -20.09
CA SER A 385 31.64 -3.22 -21.51
C SER A 385 30.47 -2.68 -22.34
N ALA A 386 29.23 -2.87 -21.87
CA ALA A 386 28.04 -2.34 -22.52
C ALA A 386 28.10 -0.80 -22.66
N TYR A 387 28.64 -0.09 -21.67
CA TYR A 387 28.86 1.35 -21.73
C TYR A 387 29.94 1.74 -22.74
N ARG A 388 31.12 1.11 -22.69
CA ARG A 388 32.27 1.50 -23.54
C ARG A 388 32.10 1.08 -25.00
N ASN A 389 31.67 -0.16 -25.22
CA ASN A 389 31.64 -0.81 -26.52
C ASN A 389 30.24 -0.78 -27.17
N GLY A 390 29.17 -0.59 -26.39
CA GLY A 390 27.81 -0.49 -26.92
C GLY A 390 27.43 -1.67 -27.83
N ALA A 391 26.94 -1.37 -29.04
CA ALA A 391 26.58 -2.38 -30.05
C ALA A 391 27.76 -3.26 -30.51
N GLN A 392 29.01 -2.85 -30.29
CA GLN A 392 30.20 -3.66 -30.60
C GLN A 392 30.40 -4.80 -29.60
N ASP A 393 29.74 -4.77 -28.44
CA ASP A 393 29.65 -5.89 -27.50
C ASP A 393 28.17 -6.25 -27.24
N PRO A 394 27.53 -6.94 -28.20
CA PRO A 394 26.11 -7.29 -28.10
C PRO A 394 25.84 -8.29 -26.95
N LYS A 395 26.85 -9.06 -26.53
CA LYS A 395 26.73 -9.99 -25.40
C LYS A 395 26.61 -9.23 -24.10
N ALA A 396 27.46 -8.21 -23.89
CA ALA A 396 27.36 -7.36 -22.70
C ALA A 396 26.02 -6.61 -22.65
N ARG A 397 25.57 -6.06 -23.79
CA ARG A 397 24.24 -5.44 -23.92
C ARG A 397 23.11 -6.36 -23.48
N GLU A 398 23.10 -7.59 -24.02
CA GLU A 398 22.07 -8.57 -23.69
C GLU A 398 22.09 -8.97 -22.21
N LEU A 399 23.28 -9.19 -21.64
CA LEU A 399 23.40 -9.56 -20.23
C LEU A 399 22.99 -8.43 -19.28
N VAL A 400 23.28 -7.18 -19.61
CA VAL A 400 22.80 -6.00 -18.84
C VAL A 400 21.28 -5.87 -18.96
N HIS A 401 20.71 -6.09 -20.15
CA HIS A 401 19.26 -6.04 -20.34
C HIS A 401 18.53 -7.08 -19.50
N ASN A 402 19.02 -8.33 -19.52
CA ASN A 402 18.49 -9.39 -18.66
C ASN A 402 18.70 -9.08 -17.17
N ALA A 403 19.85 -8.52 -16.78
CA ALA A 403 20.14 -8.20 -15.39
C ALA A 403 19.19 -7.12 -14.83
N ALA A 404 18.82 -6.12 -15.64
CA ALA A 404 17.83 -5.12 -15.26
C ALA A 404 16.46 -5.75 -14.98
N THR A 405 16.00 -6.67 -15.84
CA THR A 405 14.75 -7.42 -15.60
C THR A 405 14.85 -8.33 -14.37
N LEU A 406 16.00 -8.99 -14.13
CA LEU A 406 16.22 -9.81 -12.92
C LEU A 406 16.15 -8.96 -11.65
N ALA A 407 16.71 -7.75 -11.67
CA ALA A 407 16.54 -6.78 -10.60
C ALA A 407 15.05 -6.42 -10.43
N GLY A 408 14.35 -6.19 -11.55
CA GLY A 408 12.89 -6.07 -11.64
C GLY A 408 12.13 -7.16 -10.89
N ILE A 409 12.45 -8.43 -11.15
CA ILE A 409 11.83 -9.59 -10.49
C ILE A 409 12.04 -9.53 -8.96
N ALA A 410 13.23 -9.13 -8.52
CA ALA A 410 13.54 -8.99 -7.11
C ALA A 410 12.73 -7.86 -6.47
N PHE A 411 12.87 -6.62 -6.96
CA PHE A 411 12.24 -5.46 -6.33
C PHE A 411 10.73 -5.39 -6.57
N ALA A 412 10.20 -6.06 -7.59
CA ALA A 412 8.77 -6.25 -7.74
C ALA A 412 8.14 -6.91 -6.50
N ASN A 413 8.90 -7.71 -5.74
CA ASN A 413 8.41 -8.50 -4.61
C ASN A 413 9.06 -8.09 -3.27
N ALA A 414 10.31 -7.64 -3.31
CA ALA A 414 11.05 -7.15 -2.15
C ALA A 414 11.04 -5.62 -2.02
N PHE A 415 10.33 -4.93 -2.92
CA PHE A 415 10.28 -3.47 -2.99
C PHE A 415 11.70 -2.85 -3.03
N LEU A 416 11.80 -1.58 -2.68
CA LEU A 416 13.03 -0.79 -2.77
C LEU A 416 13.36 -0.23 -1.38
N GLY A 417 14.06 0.90 -1.33
CA GLY A 417 14.38 1.57 -0.09
C GLY A 417 14.43 3.09 -0.20
N VAL A 418 15.20 3.69 0.69
CA VAL A 418 15.27 5.15 0.84
C VAL A 418 16.08 5.81 -0.29
N CYS A 419 16.92 5.06 -1.03
CA CYS A 419 17.64 5.61 -2.19
C CYS A 419 16.65 6.09 -3.26
N HIS A 420 15.72 5.21 -3.66
CA HIS A 420 14.66 5.57 -4.61
C HIS A 420 13.76 6.67 -4.09
N SER A 421 13.41 6.61 -2.80
CA SER A 421 12.57 7.62 -2.16
C SER A 421 13.15 9.03 -2.30
N MET A 422 14.45 9.18 -2.04
CA MET A 422 15.19 10.43 -2.25
C MET A 422 15.36 10.76 -3.75
N ALA A 423 15.72 9.77 -4.57
CA ALA A 423 15.96 9.96 -6.00
C ALA A 423 14.72 10.43 -6.76
N HIS A 424 13.52 9.95 -6.41
CA HIS A 424 12.26 10.41 -6.99
C HIS A 424 12.08 11.92 -6.82
N LYS A 425 12.32 12.43 -5.61
CA LYS A 425 12.12 13.85 -5.27
C LYS A 425 13.26 14.71 -5.83
N LEU A 426 14.49 14.21 -5.77
CA LEU A 426 15.66 14.88 -6.35
C LEU A 426 15.52 15.04 -7.87
N GLY A 427 15.09 13.98 -8.56
CA GLY A 427 14.85 13.99 -10.00
C GLY A 427 13.67 14.87 -10.40
N ALA A 428 12.60 14.91 -9.60
CA ALA A 428 11.47 15.79 -9.83
C ALA A 428 11.83 17.28 -9.70
N GLU A 429 12.60 17.64 -8.67
CA GLU A 429 12.94 19.04 -8.38
C GLU A 429 14.04 19.59 -9.29
N PHE A 430 15.07 18.79 -9.59
CA PHE A 430 16.25 19.27 -10.33
C PHE A 430 16.38 18.67 -11.74
N HIS A 431 15.37 17.93 -12.20
CA HIS A 431 15.36 17.26 -13.51
C HIS A 431 16.58 16.35 -13.75
N ILE A 432 17.14 15.79 -12.68
CA ILE A 432 18.22 14.80 -12.75
C ILE A 432 17.61 13.46 -13.21
N PRO A 433 18.17 12.80 -14.23
CA PRO A 433 17.69 11.48 -14.67
C PRO A 433 17.69 10.48 -13.51
N HIS A 434 16.63 9.66 -13.42
CA HIS A 434 16.37 8.78 -12.28
C HIS A 434 17.58 7.93 -11.85
N GLY A 435 18.18 7.18 -12.78
CA GLY A 435 19.34 6.36 -12.48
C GLY A 435 20.58 7.14 -12.03
N ILE A 436 20.75 8.37 -12.52
CA ILE A 436 21.83 9.26 -12.06
C ILE A 436 21.56 9.72 -10.62
N ALA A 437 20.33 10.10 -10.29
CA ALA A 437 19.96 10.44 -8.92
C ALA A 437 20.22 9.28 -7.96
N ASN A 438 19.84 8.05 -8.33
CA ASN A 438 20.14 6.84 -7.57
C ASN A 438 21.66 6.63 -7.37
N ALA A 439 22.46 6.79 -8.43
CA ALA A 439 23.92 6.65 -8.37
C ALA A 439 24.59 7.65 -7.40
N LEU A 440 24.08 8.87 -7.32
CA LEU A 440 24.59 9.92 -6.44
C LEU A 440 24.29 9.66 -4.95
N LEU A 441 23.32 8.80 -4.65
CA LEU A 441 22.83 8.55 -3.30
C LEU A 441 23.28 7.19 -2.76
N ILE A 442 23.33 6.15 -3.60
CA ILE A 442 23.41 4.75 -3.15
C ILE A 442 24.63 4.44 -2.27
N ALA A 443 25.80 5.03 -2.53
CA ALA A 443 26.99 4.81 -1.71
C ALA A 443 26.80 5.30 -0.26
N ASN A 444 26.15 6.46 -0.08
CA ASN A 444 25.82 6.99 1.24
C ASN A 444 24.66 6.24 1.89
N VAL A 445 23.68 5.79 1.10
CA VAL A 445 22.58 4.94 1.60
C VAL A 445 23.09 3.58 2.11
N ILE A 446 24.07 2.96 1.45
CA ILE A 446 24.70 1.74 1.94
C ILE A 446 25.34 2.00 3.31
N ARG A 447 26.12 3.09 3.47
CA ARG A 447 26.72 3.46 4.76
C ARG A 447 25.66 3.65 5.86
N TYR A 448 24.57 4.33 5.52
CA TYR A 448 23.47 4.61 6.42
C TYR A 448 22.71 3.36 6.90
N ASN A 449 22.43 2.44 5.96
CA ASN A 449 21.72 1.20 6.24
C ASN A 449 22.64 0.14 6.87
N ALA A 450 23.95 0.21 6.65
CA ALA A 450 24.96 -0.63 7.26
C ALA A 450 25.35 -0.15 8.68
N ALA A 451 24.36 0.19 9.49
CA ALA A 451 24.53 0.52 10.90
C ALA A 451 24.26 -0.71 11.79
N ASP A 452 25.13 -0.96 12.78
CA ASP A 452 24.91 -2.02 13.77
C ASP A 452 23.74 -1.69 14.72
N ILE A 453 23.62 -0.41 15.08
CA ILE A 453 22.60 0.10 16.01
C ILE A 453 21.91 1.30 15.33
N PRO A 454 20.95 1.06 14.41
CA PRO A 454 20.20 2.13 13.78
C PRO A 454 19.30 2.85 14.81
N THR A 455 19.06 4.14 14.60
CA THR A 455 18.16 4.97 15.42
C THR A 455 16.73 4.41 15.46
N LYS A 456 16.26 3.87 14.34
CA LYS A 456 14.98 3.17 14.20
C LYS A 456 15.09 1.98 13.25
N GLN A 457 14.32 0.94 13.54
CA GLN A 457 14.15 -0.23 12.70
C GLN A 457 12.74 -0.23 12.12
N THR A 458 12.61 -0.64 10.86
CA THR A 458 11.30 -0.85 10.25
C THR A 458 10.59 -2.03 10.90
N ALA A 459 9.35 -1.82 11.33
CA ALA A 459 8.56 -2.82 12.02
C ALA A 459 8.01 -3.86 11.04
N PHE A 460 8.69 -5.02 10.94
CA PHE A 460 8.24 -6.12 10.10
C PHE A 460 8.48 -7.46 10.81
N SER A 461 7.48 -8.34 10.84
CA SER A 461 7.49 -9.57 11.66
C SER A 461 8.65 -10.53 11.35
N GLN A 462 9.09 -10.55 10.08
CA GLN A 462 10.20 -11.38 9.60
C GLN A 462 11.57 -10.69 9.77
N TYR A 463 11.57 -9.37 9.98
CA TYR A 463 12.78 -8.59 10.23
C TYR A 463 13.04 -8.51 11.74
N ASP A 464 13.68 -9.54 12.26
CA ASP A 464 13.92 -9.77 13.69
C ASP A 464 14.91 -8.79 14.35
N ARG A 465 15.91 -8.32 13.60
CA ARG A 465 16.96 -7.38 14.07
C ARG A 465 17.62 -6.68 12.88
N PRO A 466 18.39 -5.58 13.12
CA PRO A 466 19.13 -4.92 12.06
C PRO A 466 20.14 -5.90 11.42
N LYS A 467 20.01 -6.09 10.11
CA LYS A 467 20.82 -7.04 9.32
C LYS A 467 21.60 -6.36 8.20
N GLY A 468 21.55 -5.02 8.09
CA GLY A 468 22.13 -4.26 6.98
C GLY A 468 23.60 -4.61 6.70
N VAL A 469 24.46 -4.54 7.72
CA VAL A 469 25.89 -4.90 7.62
C VAL A 469 26.08 -6.31 7.07
N ALA A 470 25.43 -7.30 7.67
CA ALA A 470 25.55 -8.70 7.28
C ALA A 470 25.04 -8.96 5.85
N ARG A 471 23.93 -8.31 5.47
CA ARG A 471 23.30 -8.46 4.14
C ARG A 471 24.16 -7.83 3.05
N TYR A 472 24.65 -6.61 3.24
CA TYR A 472 25.59 -5.99 2.30
C TYR A 472 26.91 -6.78 2.21
N ALA A 473 27.41 -7.32 3.32
CA ALA A 473 28.60 -8.17 3.32
C ALA A 473 28.40 -9.47 2.52
N GLN A 474 27.18 -10.04 2.50
CA GLN A 474 26.84 -11.19 1.65
C GLN A 474 26.89 -10.84 0.17
N ILE A 475 26.43 -9.66 -0.22
CA ILE A 475 26.56 -9.16 -1.60
C ILE A 475 28.04 -9.09 -1.98
N ALA A 476 28.87 -8.47 -1.15
CA ALA A 476 30.30 -8.36 -1.40
C ALA A 476 31.00 -9.73 -1.54
N ARG A 477 30.60 -10.72 -0.73
CA ARG A 477 31.07 -12.12 -0.87
C ARG A 477 30.63 -12.74 -2.20
N HIS A 478 29.37 -12.56 -2.58
CA HIS A 478 28.84 -13.10 -3.84
C HIS A 478 29.54 -12.51 -5.07
N LEU A 479 29.88 -11.23 -5.01
CA LEU A 479 30.60 -10.51 -6.06
C LEU A 479 32.12 -10.68 -6.01
N ASP A 480 32.64 -11.43 -5.03
CA ASP A 480 34.07 -11.67 -4.80
C ASP A 480 34.91 -10.37 -4.70
N LEU A 481 34.49 -9.46 -3.82
CA LEU A 481 35.13 -8.15 -3.62
C LEU A 481 36.21 -8.16 -2.52
N GLY A 482 36.43 -9.30 -1.85
CA GLY A 482 37.36 -9.44 -0.73
C GLY A 482 36.82 -8.93 0.61
N GLY A 483 37.70 -8.77 1.60
CA GLY A 483 37.38 -8.35 2.97
C GLY A 483 37.25 -9.54 3.95
N SER A 484 37.83 -9.39 5.15
CA SER A 484 37.88 -10.45 6.16
C SER A 484 36.68 -10.39 7.11
N ARG A 485 36.28 -9.17 7.49
CA ARG A 485 35.15 -8.87 8.37
C ARG A 485 33.99 -8.24 7.59
N ASP A 486 32.78 -8.33 8.12
CA ASP A 486 31.59 -7.85 7.40
C ASP A 486 31.62 -6.34 7.14
N HIS A 487 32.07 -5.51 8.09
CA HIS A 487 32.28 -4.07 7.85
C HIS A 487 33.31 -3.76 6.76
N GLU A 488 34.40 -4.53 6.68
CA GLU A 488 35.39 -4.38 5.59
C GLU A 488 34.78 -4.74 4.23
N ARG A 489 33.91 -5.77 4.20
CA ARG A 489 33.18 -6.17 3.00
C ARG A 489 32.20 -5.11 2.54
N VAL A 490 31.51 -4.45 3.46
CA VAL A 490 30.64 -3.30 3.14
C VAL A 490 31.45 -2.18 2.49
N GLU A 491 32.62 -1.83 3.04
CA GLU A 491 33.46 -0.79 2.42
C GLU A 491 33.97 -1.21 1.03
N LYS A 492 34.32 -2.50 0.85
CA LYS A 492 34.67 -3.04 -0.49
C LYS A 492 33.50 -2.99 -1.48
N LEU A 493 32.28 -3.21 -1.02
CA LEU A 493 31.07 -3.03 -1.83
C LEU A 493 30.89 -1.58 -2.25
N ILE A 494 31.04 -0.64 -1.32
CA ILE A 494 30.93 0.79 -1.60
C ILE A 494 32.04 1.22 -2.58
N GLN A 495 33.27 0.75 -2.37
CA GLN A 495 34.39 1.00 -3.29
C GLN A 495 34.06 0.52 -4.71
N TRP A 496 33.50 -0.68 -4.86
CA TRP A 496 33.08 -1.21 -6.16
C TRP A 496 31.99 -0.35 -6.82
N VAL A 497 30.99 0.10 -6.04
CA VAL A 497 29.95 1.02 -6.55
C VAL A 497 30.59 2.34 -7.04
N GLU A 498 31.50 2.92 -6.26
CA GLU A 498 32.22 4.14 -6.66
C GLU A 498 33.10 3.95 -7.89
N GLU A 499 33.79 2.82 -8.02
CA GLU A 499 34.58 2.46 -9.20
C GLU A 499 33.70 2.27 -10.43
N MET A 500 32.54 1.63 -10.27
CA MET A 500 31.56 1.47 -11.33
C MET A 500 31.03 2.83 -11.80
N LYS A 501 30.65 3.73 -10.88
CA LYS A 501 30.22 5.09 -11.23
C LYS A 501 31.28 5.83 -12.04
N ARG A 502 32.55 5.77 -11.63
CA ARG A 502 33.66 6.37 -12.37
C ARG A 502 33.84 5.74 -13.76
N ALA A 503 33.74 4.41 -13.88
CA ALA A 503 33.85 3.72 -15.17
C ALA A 503 32.71 4.06 -16.14
N LEU A 504 31.57 4.50 -15.62
CA LEU A 504 30.40 4.96 -16.36
C LEU A 504 30.35 6.49 -16.52
N GLU A 505 31.40 7.20 -16.10
CA GLU A 505 31.51 8.66 -16.19
C GLU A 505 30.37 9.40 -15.48
N ILE A 506 29.84 8.82 -14.40
CA ILE A 506 28.79 9.43 -13.58
C ILE A 506 29.42 10.51 -12.68
N PRO A 507 28.80 11.70 -12.53
CA PRO A 507 29.27 12.74 -11.62
C PRO A 507 29.44 12.23 -10.18
N ALA A 508 30.42 12.78 -9.46
CA ALA A 508 30.75 12.33 -8.10
C ALA A 508 29.77 12.84 -7.03
N SER A 509 29.00 13.88 -7.32
CA SER A 509 28.08 14.52 -6.37
C SER A 509 26.93 15.23 -7.08
N ILE A 510 25.88 15.61 -6.33
CA ILE A 510 24.75 16.38 -6.87
C ILE A 510 25.21 17.76 -7.36
N GLN A 511 26.18 18.37 -6.67
CA GLN A 511 26.82 19.61 -7.12
C GLN A 511 27.53 19.41 -8.47
N ALA A 512 28.29 18.33 -8.63
CA ALA A 512 28.98 18.02 -9.89
C ALA A 512 28.02 17.64 -11.02
N ALA A 513 26.78 17.24 -10.70
CA ALA A 513 25.71 17.04 -11.68
C ALA A 513 25.04 18.35 -12.14
N GLY A 514 25.49 19.51 -11.66
CA GLY A 514 25.06 20.83 -12.13
C GLY A 514 24.01 21.52 -11.28
N VAL A 515 23.69 21.02 -10.09
CA VAL A 515 22.70 21.66 -9.20
C VAL A 515 23.32 22.83 -8.42
N PRO A 516 22.81 24.07 -8.54
CA PRO A 516 23.30 25.21 -7.78
C PRO A 516 23.05 25.06 -6.27
N GLU A 517 24.03 25.44 -5.45
CA GLU A 517 23.99 25.24 -4.00
C GLU A 517 22.82 25.97 -3.33
N ALA A 518 22.58 27.22 -3.71
CA ALA A 518 21.46 28.00 -3.19
C ALA A 518 20.10 27.35 -3.51
N ALA A 519 19.94 26.78 -4.71
CA ALA A 519 18.71 26.10 -5.11
C ALA A 519 18.52 24.79 -4.33
N PHE A 520 19.61 24.05 -4.11
CA PHE A 520 19.60 22.82 -3.32
C PHE A 520 19.24 23.08 -1.85
N LEU A 521 19.95 23.99 -1.18
CA LEU A 521 19.75 24.29 0.24
C LEU A 521 18.34 24.86 0.52
N ALA A 522 17.75 25.56 -0.45
CA ALA A 522 16.39 26.09 -0.32
C ALA A 522 15.30 25.00 -0.35
N ARG A 523 15.59 23.80 -0.87
CA ARG A 523 14.60 22.75 -1.13
C ARG A 523 14.87 21.44 -0.39
N VAL A 524 16.08 21.25 0.15
CA VAL A 524 16.51 19.99 0.78
C VAL A 524 15.60 19.51 1.91
N ASP A 525 15.04 20.42 2.72
CA ASP A 525 14.12 20.06 3.81
C ASP A 525 12.80 19.50 3.27
N ALA A 526 12.21 20.16 2.26
CA ALA A 526 10.99 19.69 1.61
C ALA A 526 11.20 18.36 0.86
N ILE A 527 12.37 18.19 0.22
CA ILE A 527 12.76 16.93 -0.43
C ILE A 527 12.87 15.81 0.62
N ALA A 528 13.46 16.08 1.79
CA ALA A 528 13.63 15.10 2.85
C ALA A 528 12.28 14.65 3.45
N GLU A 529 11.36 15.59 3.68
CA GLU A 529 9.99 15.28 4.11
C GLU A 529 9.24 14.44 3.07
N ALA A 530 9.28 14.87 1.81
CA ALA A 530 8.62 14.15 0.72
C ALA A 530 9.22 12.76 0.46
N ALA A 531 10.52 12.56 0.70
CA ALA A 531 11.19 11.27 0.60
C ALA A 531 10.83 10.33 1.76
N PHE A 532 10.72 10.86 3.00
CA PHE A 532 10.21 10.09 4.13
C PHE A 532 8.80 9.54 3.84
N ASP A 533 7.98 10.39 3.22
CA ASP A 533 6.60 10.12 2.82
C ASP A 533 6.44 9.20 1.60
N ASP A 534 7.54 8.85 0.92
CA ASP A 534 7.50 7.99 -0.27
C ASP A 534 7.26 6.52 0.10
N GLN A 535 6.52 5.81 -0.76
CA GLN A 535 6.14 4.42 -0.54
C GLN A 535 7.35 3.47 -0.47
N CYS A 536 8.46 3.82 -1.14
CA CYS A 536 9.69 3.03 -1.10
C CYS A 536 10.36 3.03 0.29
N THR A 537 10.20 4.09 1.10
CA THR A 537 10.83 4.22 2.42
C THR A 537 10.36 3.12 3.39
N GLY A 538 9.09 2.71 3.29
CA GLY A 538 8.50 1.71 4.20
C GLY A 538 9.15 0.32 4.16
N ALA A 539 9.92 0.01 3.12
CA ALA A 539 10.63 -1.25 2.97
C ALA A 539 12.13 -1.17 3.37
N ASN A 540 12.66 0.05 3.61
CA ASN A 540 14.06 0.24 3.96
C ASN A 540 14.38 -0.41 5.32
N PRO A 541 15.53 -1.08 5.52
CA PRO A 541 15.86 -1.78 6.77
C PRO A 541 15.94 -0.86 8.00
N ARG A 542 16.42 0.37 7.80
CA ARG A 542 16.43 1.44 8.79
C ARG A 542 15.28 2.38 8.50
N TYR A 543 14.31 2.49 9.40
CA TYR A 543 13.19 3.42 9.19
C TYR A 543 13.70 4.85 9.44
N PRO A 544 13.82 5.70 8.41
CA PRO A 544 14.60 6.92 8.54
C PRO A 544 13.87 8.01 9.31
N LEU A 545 14.63 8.90 9.94
CA LEU A 545 14.15 10.21 10.37
C LEU A 545 14.35 11.23 9.24
N VAL A 546 13.47 12.22 9.13
CA VAL A 546 13.60 13.31 8.14
C VAL A 546 14.97 14.00 8.25
N ALA A 547 15.47 14.22 9.47
CA ALA A 547 16.78 14.80 9.70
C ALA A 547 17.95 13.95 9.14
N GLU A 548 17.82 12.62 9.17
CA GLU A 548 18.84 11.71 8.64
C GLU A 548 18.81 11.68 7.10
N ILE A 549 17.61 11.71 6.51
CA ILE A 549 17.44 11.85 5.05
C ILE A 549 18.06 13.17 4.58
N ARG A 550 17.77 14.27 5.26
CA ARG A 550 18.35 15.58 4.98
C ARG A 550 19.87 15.51 5.02
N GLN A 551 20.45 14.86 6.03
CA GLN A 551 21.90 14.72 6.15
C GLN A 551 22.49 13.91 4.99
N LEU A 552 21.85 12.81 4.60
CA LEU A 552 22.27 12.02 3.43
C LEU A 552 22.27 12.84 2.14
N LEU A 553 21.20 13.61 1.90
CA LEU A 553 21.09 14.50 0.75
C LEU A 553 22.21 15.54 0.75
N VAL A 554 22.47 16.16 1.89
CA VAL A 554 23.53 17.16 2.06
C VAL A 554 24.91 16.55 1.82
N ASP A 555 25.21 15.39 2.38
CA ASP A 555 26.51 14.74 2.16
C ASP A 555 26.69 14.30 0.70
N SER A 556 25.64 13.76 0.06
CA SER A 556 25.65 13.47 -1.38
C SER A 556 25.77 14.72 -2.25
N TYR A 557 25.29 15.89 -1.80
CA TYR A 557 25.46 17.15 -2.53
C TYR A 557 26.92 17.57 -2.62
N TYR A 558 27.63 17.53 -1.49
CA TYR A 558 29.05 17.92 -1.42
C TYR A 558 30.02 16.77 -1.73
N GLY A 559 29.53 15.56 -2.05
CA GLY A 559 30.37 14.39 -2.31
C GLY A 559 31.09 13.85 -1.06
N ARG A 560 30.51 14.05 0.12
CA ARG A 560 31.02 13.53 1.39
C ARG A 560 30.45 12.15 1.69
N ALA A 561 31.23 11.34 2.38
CA ALA A 561 30.73 10.09 2.95
C ALA A 561 29.84 10.40 4.17
N TYR A 562 28.64 9.81 4.21
CA TYR A 562 27.80 9.85 5.40
C TYR A 562 28.52 9.20 6.59
N VAL A 563 28.52 9.89 7.72
CA VAL A 563 29.07 9.41 9.00
C VAL A 563 27.98 9.53 10.06
N GLU A 564 27.71 8.44 10.77
CA GLU A 564 26.69 8.39 11.82
C GLU A 564 26.99 9.42 12.93
N ALA A 565 25.97 10.14 13.39
CA ALA A 565 26.13 11.14 14.45
C ALA A 565 26.72 10.55 15.75
N SER A 566 26.35 9.31 16.10
CA SER A 566 26.91 8.62 17.27
C SER A 566 28.41 8.35 17.16
N ALA A 567 28.96 8.32 15.95
CA ALA A 567 30.41 8.20 15.72
C ALA A 567 31.11 9.57 15.77
N GLN A 568 30.39 10.68 15.54
CA GLN A 568 30.92 12.04 15.68
C GLN A 568 31.05 12.46 17.16
N ASP A 569 30.12 12.01 18.02
CA ASP A 569 30.16 12.26 19.47
C ASP A 569 31.19 11.40 20.23
N ALA A 570 31.82 10.42 19.56
CA ALA A 570 32.83 9.53 20.13
C ALA A 570 34.27 10.11 20.15
N ALA A 571 34.41 11.44 20.09
CA ALA A 571 35.68 12.09 20.44
C ALA A 571 36.01 11.79 21.92
N PRO A 572 37.27 11.50 22.29
CA PRO A 572 37.58 10.93 23.59
C PRO A 572 37.29 11.95 24.70
N VAL A 573 36.30 11.66 25.52
CA VAL A 573 36.11 12.32 26.81
C VAL A 573 37.33 11.98 27.68
N GLU A 574 38.17 12.96 27.98
CA GLU A 574 39.28 12.80 28.93
C GLU A 574 38.74 12.30 30.27
N ALA A 575 39.11 11.06 30.62
CA ALA A 575 38.74 10.46 31.89
C ALA A 575 39.43 11.21 33.04
N LYS A 576 38.67 11.95 33.84
CA LYS A 576 39.15 12.47 35.14
C LYS A 576 39.48 11.30 36.08
N PRO A 577 40.56 11.36 36.88
CA PRO A 577 40.94 10.26 37.76
C PRO A 577 39.93 10.09 38.90
N ALA A 578 39.49 8.86 39.13
CA ALA A 578 38.58 8.51 40.20
C ALA A 578 39.24 8.73 41.58
N THR A 579 38.59 9.53 42.43
CA THR A 579 38.91 9.67 43.85
C THR A 579 38.51 8.40 44.61
N LYS A 580 39.47 7.82 45.34
CA LYS A 580 39.26 6.65 46.19
C LYS A 580 38.32 6.98 47.35
N SER A 581 37.12 6.39 47.34
CA SER A 581 36.20 6.34 48.49
C SER A 581 36.61 5.19 49.42
N ALA A 582 36.84 5.51 50.70
CA ALA A 582 37.18 4.55 51.76
C ALA A 582 35.96 3.69 52.13
N ALA A 583 36.12 2.36 52.06
CA ALA A 583 35.11 1.39 52.47
C ALA A 583 35.08 1.24 54.01
N ARG A 584 33.92 1.52 54.62
CA ARG A 584 33.58 1.13 55.99
C ARG A 584 33.37 -0.39 56.06
N LYS A 585 34.01 -1.03 57.04
CA LYS A 585 33.76 -2.42 57.44
C LYS A 585 32.59 -2.42 58.42
N ASP A 586 31.46 -3.01 58.03
CA ASP A 586 30.41 -3.41 58.97
C ASP A 586 30.52 -4.91 59.25
N ALA A 587 30.69 -5.23 60.53
CA ALA A 587 30.76 -6.57 61.08
C ALA A 587 29.36 -7.10 61.38
N VAL A 588 29.08 -8.33 60.97
CA VAL A 588 27.86 -9.09 61.29
C VAL A 588 28.17 -10.03 62.46
N PRO A 589 27.36 -10.08 63.54
CA PRO A 589 27.48 -11.13 64.55
C PRO A 589 26.63 -12.36 64.17
N ALA A 590 27.18 -13.52 64.48
CA ALA A 590 26.69 -14.85 64.14
C ALA A 590 25.39 -15.26 64.85
N LYS A 591 24.63 -16.11 64.17
CA LYS A 591 23.98 -17.30 64.73
C LYS A 591 24.23 -18.48 63.82
#